data_AF-A0A948BBD2-F1
#
_entry.id   AF-A0A948BBD2-F1
#
_cell.length_a   1.000
_cell.length_b   1.000
_cell.length_c   1.000
_cell.angle_alpha   90.00
_cell.angle_beta   90.00
_cell.angle_gamma   90.00
#
_symmetry.space_group_name_H-M   'P 1'
#
loop_
_entity.id
_entity.type
_entity.pdbx_description
1 polymer ?
#
loop_
_entity_poly.entity_id
_entity_poly.type
_entity_poly.pdbx_seq_one_letter_code
_entity_poly.pdbx_strand_id
1 'polypeptide(L)'
;MKMTLCVNAPFKWQYEYYTQHRLIKEFEANILGDLAIVSADEIIEYYTSHLNDYTPSGQINFAILWDEDDLADKIIIDFSRGEDFFSVARKYYHQEIPIQSTSEHTLDPEIAPILAELTSGEVSDLVKFKGKMCFIKMINKKLPSPAPLVDIKEEITKKLHQDKLSQQRSSYINTLREKSKIKINEALWLSLRKEFIGDSRESNVN
;
A
#
# COMPACT_ATOMS: atom_id res chain seq x y z
N MET A 1 -17.33 23.79 -49.26
CA MET A 1 -15.94 23.34 -49.43
C MET A 1 -15.86 21.89 -48.97
N LYS A 2 -15.86 20.91 -49.90
CA LYS A 2 -15.80 19.48 -49.57
C LYS A 2 -14.36 19.15 -49.17
N MET A 3 -14.16 18.79 -47.90
CA MET A 3 -12.86 18.33 -47.39
C MET A 3 -12.65 16.87 -47.82
N THR A 4 -12.32 16.66 -49.09
CA THR A 4 -11.81 15.39 -49.62
C THR A 4 -10.31 15.34 -49.35
N LEU A 5 -9.94 15.07 -48.11
CA LEU A 5 -8.58 14.69 -47.74
C LEU A 5 -8.70 13.41 -46.92
N CYS A 6 -7.79 12.46 -47.19
CA CYS A 6 -7.59 11.21 -46.45
C CYS A 6 -8.33 9.95 -46.94
N VAL A 7 -8.15 9.59 -48.21
CA VAL A 7 -8.27 8.17 -48.60
C VAL A 7 -6.91 7.45 -48.49
N ASN A 8 -5.78 8.14 -48.70
CA ASN A 8 -4.41 7.60 -48.57
C ASN A 8 -3.44 8.62 -47.91
N ALA A 9 -3.48 8.76 -46.59
CA ALA A 9 -2.50 9.56 -45.85
C ALA A 9 -1.76 8.65 -44.85
N PRO A 10 -0.43 8.79 -44.68
CA PRO A 10 0.38 7.93 -43.79
C PRO A 10 -0.08 7.91 -42.33
N PHE A 11 -0.95 8.86 -41.95
CA PHE A 11 -1.50 9.05 -40.61
C PHE A 11 -2.97 8.60 -40.46
N LYS A 12 -3.59 8.02 -41.50
CA LYS A 12 -5.02 7.65 -41.47
C LYS A 12 -5.35 6.71 -40.31
N TRP A 13 -4.53 5.69 -40.07
CA TRP A 13 -4.72 4.73 -38.99
C TRP A 13 -4.58 5.39 -37.60
N GLN A 14 -3.63 6.31 -37.43
CA GLN A 14 -3.46 7.05 -36.17
C GLN A 14 -4.67 7.93 -35.91
N TYR A 15 -5.12 8.66 -36.94
CA TYR A 15 -6.31 9.49 -36.86
C TYR A 15 -7.55 8.67 -36.49
N GLU A 16 -7.78 7.53 -37.14
CA GLU A 16 -8.89 6.63 -36.85
C GLU A 16 -8.81 6.07 -35.43
N TYR A 17 -7.64 5.63 -34.99
CA TYR A 17 -7.40 5.15 -33.64
C TYR A 17 -7.73 6.22 -32.59
N TYR A 18 -7.19 7.44 -32.73
CA TYR A 18 -7.45 8.52 -31.77
C TYR A 18 -8.92 8.94 -31.76
N THR A 19 -9.56 8.96 -32.93
CA THR A 19 -10.98 9.28 -33.03
C THR A 19 -11.82 8.22 -32.31
N GLN A 20 -11.59 6.94 -32.57
CA GLN A 20 -12.29 5.84 -31.92
C GLN A 20 -12.03 5.81 -30.42
N HIS A 21 -10.77 5.94 -30.01
CA HIS A 21 -10.38 5.97 -28.61
C HIS A 21 -11.06 7.12 -27.87
N ARG A 22 -11.06 8.33 -28.45
CA ARG A 22 -11.74 9.49 -27.87
C ARG A 22 -13.25 9.26 -27.77
N LEU A 23 -13.89 8.72 -28.80
CA LEU A 23 -15.32 8.39 -28.75
C LEU A 23 -15.64 7.39 -27.64
N ILE A 24 -14.81 6.36 -27.46
CA ILE A 24 -14.95 5.40 -26.36
C ILE A 24 -14.81 6.13 -25.01
N LYS A 25 -13.83 7.02 -24.87
CA LYS A 25 -13.63 7.78 -23.63
C LYS A 25 -14.77 8.74 -23.31
N GLU A 26 -15.29 9.45 -24.29
CA GLU A 26 -16.45 10.33 -24.11
C GLU A 26 -17.72 9.52 -23.80
N PHE A 27 -17.89 8.35 -24.43
CA PHE A 27 -19.00 7.45 -24.10
C PHE A 27 -18.88 6.92 -22.66
N GLU A 28 -17.70 6.43 -22.25
CA GLU A 28 -17.44 5.99 -20.88
C GLU A 28 -17.71 7.11 -19.88
N ALA A 29 -17.23 8.32 -20.13
CA ALA A 29 -17.37 9.45 -19.22
C ALA A 29 -18.82 9.96 -19.12
N ASN A 30 -19.49 10.22 -20.24
CA ASN A 30 -20.77 10.91 -20.25
C ASN A 30 -21.99 9.97 -20.17
N ILE A 31 -21.84 8.70 -20.58
CA ILE A 31 -22.98 7.76 -20.60
C ILE A 31 -22.88 6.78 -19.44
N LEU A 32 -21.69 6.18 -19.24
CA LEU A 32 -21.50 5.21 -18.15
C LEU A 32 -21.14 5.89 -16.83
N GLY A 33 -20.45 7.03 -16.86
CA GLY A 33 -20.12 7.83 -15.66
C GLY A 33 -21.36 8.33 -14.93
N ASP A 34 -22.35 8.84 -15.65
CA ASP A 34 -23.62 9.31 -15.08
C ASP A 34 -24.44 8.19 -14.41
N LEU A 35 -24.19 6.93 -14.78
CA LEU A 35 -24.80 5.75 -14.16
C LEU A 35 -23.99 5.23 -12.95
N ALA A 36 -22.75 5.67 -12.80
CA ALA A 36 -21.81 5.24 -11.75
C ALA A 36 -21.80 6.18 -10.53
N ILE A 37 -22.89 6.93 -10.31
CA ILE A 37 -23.03 7.82 -9.16
C ILE A 37 -22.92 7.00 -7.87
N VAL A 38 -22.05 7.47 -6.97
CA VAL A 38 -21.82 6.89 -5.65
C VAL A 38 -22.59 7.72 -4.61
N SER A 39 -23.44 7.06 -3.82
CA SER A 39 -24.20 7.74 -2.76
C SER A 39 -23.38 7.88 -1.48
N ALA A 40 -23.80 8.78 -0.58
CA ALA A 40 -23.16 8.91 0.73
C ALA A 40 -23.30 7.64 1.58
N ASP A 41 -24.45 6.96 1.49
CA ASP A 41 -24.72 5.74 2.24
C ASP A 41 -23.80 4.60 1.79
N GLU A 42 -23.55 4.47 0.48
CA GLU A 42 -22.61 3.46 -0.05
C GLU A 42 -21.18 3.69 0.43
N ILE A 43 -20.75 4.95 0.56
CA ILE A 43 -19.42 5.28 1.09
C ILE A 43 -19.32 4.85 2.56
N ILE A 44 -20.36 5.10 3.36
CA ILE A 44 -20.41 4.72 4.77
C ILE A 44 -20.44 3.19 4.92
N GLU A 45 -21.24 2.50 4.11
CA GLU A 45 -21.34 1.04 4.12
C GLU A 45 -19.99 0.40 3.70
N TYR A 46 -19.36 0.93 2.66
CA TYR A 46 -18.04 0.46 2.23
C TYR A 46 -16.99 0.69 3.33
N TYR A 47 -16.97 1.89 3.93
CA TYR A 47 -16.03 2.21 5.01
C TYR A 47 -16.20 1.28 6.21
N THR A 48 -17.43 1.09 6.67
CA THR A 48 -17.72 0.25 7.86
C THR A 48 -17.40 -1.22 7.62
N SER A 49 -17.66 -1.75 6.42
CA SER A 49 -17.31 -3.13 6.04
C SER A 49 -15.81 -3.36 5.81
N HIS A 50 -15.03 -2.29 5.57
CA HIS A 50 -13.59 -2.35 5.28
C HIS A 50 -12.74 -1.56 6.31
N LEU A 51 -13.21 -1.41 7.55
CA LEU A 51 -12.48 -0.65 8.60
C LEU A 51 -11.03 -1.11 8.79
N ASN A 52 -10.77 -2.41 8.66
CA ASN A 52 -9.43 -2.97 8.81
C ASN A 52 -8.47 -2.47 7.72
N ASP A 53 -8.94 -2.25 6.50
CA ASP A 53 -8.13 -1.76 5.38
C ASP A 53 -7.67 -0.31 5.60
N TYR A 54 -8.45 0.45 6.37
CA TYR A 54 -8.17 1.85 6.72
C TYR A 54 -7.59 2.02 8.12
N THR A 55 -7.28 0.92 8.80
CA THR A 55 -6.63 0.92 10.10
C THR A 55 -5.13 0.67 9.90
N PRO A 56 -4.26 1.70 9.97
CA PRO A 56 -2.83 1.49 9.88
C PRO A 56 -2.38 0.57 11.01
N SER A 57 -1.43 -0.33 10.71
CA SER A 57 -0.78 -1.14 11.73
C SER A 57 -0.16 -0.21 12.77
N GLY A 58 -0.39 -0.48 14.06
CA GLY A 58 0.15 0.34 15.15
C GLY A 58 1.66 0.57 15.00
N GLN A 59 2.12 1.78 15.29
CA GLN A 59 3.54 2.14 15.24
C GLN A 59 4.13 2.09 16.65
N ILE A 60 5.29 1.44 16.76
CA ILE A 60 6.04 1.33 18.00
C ILE A 60 7.38 2.03 17.79
N ASN A 61 7.65 3.04 18.62
CA ASN A 61 8.93 3.73 18.63
C ASN A 61 9.71 3.35 19.88
N PHE A 62 10.94 2.92 19.71
CA PHE A 62 11.82 2.51 20.80
C PHE A 62 13.28 2.85 20.51
N ALA A 63 14.10 2.86 21.54
CA ALA A 63 15.54 3.04 21.43
C ALA A 63 16.26 1.89 22.17
N ILE A 64 17.38 1.42 21.62
CA ILE A 64 18.19 0.35 22.21
C ILE A 64 19.54 0.94 22.59
N LEU A 65 19.91 0.78 23.85
CA LEU A 65 21.25 1.06 24.36
C LEU A 65 21.97 -0.25 24.62
N TRP A 66 22.97 -0.55 23.82
CA TRP A 66 23.81 -1.73 24.03
C TRP A 66 24.74 -1.51 25.21
N ASP A 67 24.96 -2.57 25.98
CA ASP A 67 26.02 -2.58 27.00
C ASP A 67 27.35 -2.88 26.31
N GLU A 68 28.13 -1.82 26.08
CA GLU A 68 29.52 -1.93 25.62
C GLU A 68 30.43 -1.67 26.83
N ASP A 69 31.50 -2.45 26.96
CA ASP A 69 32.49 -2.35 28.05
C ASP A 69 32.00 -2.68 29.49
N ASP A 70 30.94 -3.50 29.62
CA ASP A 70 30.45 -4.00 30.93
C ASP A 70 30.06 -2.85 31.88
N LEU A 71 29.40 -1.83 31.32
CA LEU A 71 28.99 -0.61 32.02
C LEU A 71 27.56 -0.70 32.57
N ALA A 72 26.86 -1.82 32.33
CA ALA A 72 25.49 -2.05 32.77
C ALA A 72 25.23 -1.65 34.23
N ASP A 73 26.10 -2.03 35.16
CA ASP A 73 25.93 -1.72 36.59
C ASP A 73 25.88 -0.20 36.86
N LYS A 74 26.72 0.58 36.18
CA LYS A 74 26.75 2.04 36.33
C LYS A 74 25.52 2.69 35.71
N ILE A 75 25.08 2.17 34.56
CA ILE A 75 23.88 2.62 33.86
C ILE A 75 22.62 2.36 34.72
N ILE A 76 22.52 1.20 35.36
CA ILE A 76 21.44 0.86 36.29
C ILE A 76 21.40 1.83 37.47
N ILE A 77 22.56 2.18 38.03
CA ILE A 77 22.64 3.17 39.13
C ILE A 77 22.11 4.53 38.66
N ASP A 78 22.47 4.99 37.48
CA ASP A 78 22.01 6.29 36.97
C ASP A 78 20.51 6.28 36.64
N PHE A 79 19.96 5.18 36.11
CA PHE A 79 18.51 5.02 35.96
C PHE A 79 17.76 4.99 37.29
N SER A 80 18.31 4.35 38.33
CA SER A 80 17.72 4.34 39.68
C SER A 80 17.67 5.73 40.32
N ARG A 81 18.52 6.66 39.87
CA ARG A 81 18.52 8.08 40.28
C ARG A 81 17.53 8.94 39.49
N GLY A 82 16.87 8.37 38.49
CA GLY A 82 15.94 9.08 37.61
C GLY A 82 16.62 9.89 36.49
N GLU A 83 17.89 9.59 36.14
CA GLU A 83 18.51 10.20 34.95
C GLU A 83 17.79 9.76 33.67
N ASP A 84 17.66 10.66 32.69
CA ASP A 84 17.03 10.34 31.40
C ASP A 84 17.90 9.43 30.53
N PHE A 85 17.27 8.46 29.86
CA PHE A 85 17.89 7.49 28.97
C PHE A 85 18.86 8.07 27.94
N PHE A 86 18.47 9.15 27.24
CA PHE A 86 19.32 9.73 26.21
C PHE A 86 20.50 10.50 26.82
N SER A 87 20.33 11.01 28.04
CA SER A 87 21.39 11.68 28.79
C SER A 87 22.45 10.68 29.26
N VAL A 88 22.01 9.53 29.81
CA VAL A 88 22.88 8.42 30.22
C VAL A 88 23.63 7.85 29.01
N ALA A 89 22.95 7.65 27.89
CA ALA A 89 23.59 7.21 26.64
C ALA A 89 24.72 8.16 26.19
N ARG A 90 24.46 9.47 26.20
CA ARG A 90 25.45 10.48 25.81
C ARG A 90 26.63 10.56 26.79
N LYS A 91 26.38 10.32 28.09
CA LYS A 91 27.39 10.33 29.15
C LYS A 91 28.41 9.20 29.01
N TYR A 92 27.96 7.99 28.70
CA TYR A 92 28.84 6.81 28.64
C TYR A 92 29.39 6.53 27.24
N TYR A 93 28.61 6.76 26.19
CA TYR A 93 28.98 6.33 24.83
C TYR A 93 29.30 7.50 23.90
N HIS A 94 29.12 8.75 24.34
CA HIS A 94 29.35 9.97 23.55
C HIS A 94 28.62 9.99 22.19
N GLN A 95 27.60 9.16 22.01
CA GLN A 95 26.82 9.02 20.79
C GLN A 95 25.33 9.23 21.04
N GLU A 96 24.61 9.68 20.02
CA GLU A 96 23.16 9.73 20.04
C GLU A 96 22.58 8.39 19.63
N ILE A 97 21.65 7.86 20.43
CA ILE A 97 20.98 6.61 20.11
C ILE A 97 19.83 6.91 19.14
N PRO A 98 19.80 6.26 17.97
CA PRO A 98 18.72 6.45 17.02
C PRO A 98 17.40 5.87 17.55
N ILE A 99 16.32 6.59 17.31
CA ILE A 99 14.96 6.12 17.54
C ILE A 99 14.57 5.18 16.40
N GLN A 100 14.26 3.93 16.73
CA GLN A 100 13.74 2.95 15.79
C GLN A 100 12.22 3.05 15.74
N SER A 101 11.66 3.02 14.52
CA SER A 101 10.22 3.03 14.28
C SER A 101 9.84 1.80 13.47
N THR A 102 8.95 0.97 14.02
CA THR A 102 8.46 -0.23 13.34
C THR A 102 6.98 -0.44 13.58
N SER A 103 6.33 -1.22 12.72
CA SER A 103 4.99 -1.73 12.98
C SER A 103 5.04 -2.96 13.87
N GLU A 104 3.94 -3.24 14.58
CA GLU A 104 3.79 -4.42 15.44
C GLU A 104 3.97 -5.73 14.67
N HIS A 105 3.62 -5.78 13.36
CA HIS A 105 3.78 -6.97 12.51
C HIS A 105 5.22 -7.26 12.08
N THR A 106 6.08 -6.24 12.03
CA THR A 106 7.48 -6.36 11.58
C THR A 106 8.45 -6.35 12.76
N LEU A 107 7.94 -6.24 13.99
CA LEU A 107 8.75 -6.22 15.20
C LEU A 107 9.46 -7.58 15.42
N ASP A 108 10.72 -7.51 15.83
CA ASP A 108 11.52 -8.69 16.13
C ASP A 108 10.87 -9.48 17.29
N PRO A 109 10.60 -10.79 17.12
CA PRO A 109 9.93 -11.60 18.15
C PRO A 109 10.71 -11.67 19.48
N GLU A 110 12.02 -11.44 19.48
CA GLU A 110 12.80 -11.36 20.73
C GLU A 110 12.48 -10.12 21.56
N ILE A 111 12.17 -8.99 20.91
CA ILE A 111 11.89 -7.70 21.56
C ILE A 111 10.40 -7.49 21.82
N ALA A 112 9.54 -8.09 21.01
CA ALA A 112 8.08 -7.98 21.13
C ALA A 112 7.53 -8.17 22.56
N PRO A 113 7.90 -9.22 23.33
CA PRO A 113 7.39 -9.39 24.69
C PRO A 113 7.90 -8.30 25.64
N ILE A 114 9.15 -7.86 25.49
CA ILE A 114 9.76 -6.84 26.36
C ILE A 114 9.04 -5.49 26.15
N LEU A 115 8.84 -5.08 24.89
CA LEU A 115 8.13 -3.83 24.58
C LEU A 115 6.63 -3.89 24.94
N ALA A 116 6.03 -5.09 25.02
CA ALA A 116 4.64 -5.24 25.41
C ALA A 116 4.42 -5.02 26.93
N GLU A 117 5.43 -5.28 27.75
CA GLU A 117 5.40 -5.07 29.20
C GLU A 117 5.68 -3.61 29.59
N LEU A 118 6.42 -2.86 28.76
CA LEU A 118 6.78 -1.47 29.03
C LEU A 118 5.64 -0.49 28.76
N THR A 119 5.59 0.57 29.56
CA THR A 119 4.74 1.75 29.31
C THR A 119 5.49 2.85 28.53
N SER A 120 4.76 3.77 27.90
CA SER A 120 5.39 4.81 27.07
C SER A 120 6.25 5.73 27.95
N GLY A 121 7.54 5.81 27.64
CA GLY A 121 8.55 6.54 28.39
C GLY A 121 9.40 5.67 29.32
N GLU A 122 9.00 4.42 29.55
CA GLU A 122 9.69 3.48 30.44
C GLU A 122 10.91 2.82 29.79
N VAL A 123 11.87 2.44 30.62
CA VAL A 123 13.11 1.75 30.24
C VAL A 123 13.06 0.34 30.83
N SER A 124 13.40 -0.66 30.03
CA SER A 124 13.52 -2.05 30.48
C SER A 124 14.69 -2.24 31.43
N ASP A 125 14.63 -3.34 32.18
CA ASP A 125 15.82 -3.92 32.79
C ASP A 125 16.84 -4.39 31.74
N LEU A 126 18.00 -4.86 32.20
CA LEU A 126 19.04 -5.41 31.34
C LEU A 126 18.52 -6.69 30.64
N VAL A 127 18.35 -6.63 29.32
CA VAL A 127 17.83 -7.72 28.50
C VAL A 127 18.87 -8.20 27.50
N LYS A 128 18.79 -9.47 27.11
CA LYS A 128 19.64 -10.04 26.08
C LYS A 128 18.93 -10.01 24.73
N PHE A 129 19.49 -9.30 23.76
CA PHE A 129 18.97 -9.21 22.40
C PHE A 129 20.09 -9.50 21.39
N LYS A 130 19.84 -10.38 20.40
CA LYS A 130 20.87 -10.77 19.39
C LYS A 130 22.20 -11.19 19.99
N GLY A 131 22.17 -11.82 21.17
CA GLY A 131 23.36 -12.33 21.86
C GLY A 131 24.14 -11.31 22.69
N LYS A 132 23.74 -10.03 22.72
CA LYS A 132 24.37 -8.96 23.52
C LYS A 132 23.39 -8.42 24.57
N MET A 133 23.91 -7.87 25.67
CA MET A 133 23.09 -7.22 26.68
C MET A 133 22.75 -5.78 26.24
N CYS A 134 21.53 -5.34 26.53
CA CYS A 134 21.07 -3.98 26.21
C CYS A 134 19.93 -3.54 27.14
N PHE A 135 19.71 -2.22 27.17
CA PHE A 135 18.52 -1.59 27.73
C PHE A 135 17.63 -1.09 26.60
N ILE A 136 16.31 -1.21 26.76
CA ILE A 136 15.35 -0.81 25.74
C ILE A 136 14.41 0.22 26.35
N LYS A 137 14.31 1.41 25.73
CA LYS A 137 13.33 2.43 26.11
C LYS A 137 12.16 2.41 25.14
N MET A 138 10.94 2.25 25.65
CA MET A 138 9.74 2.51 24.85
C MET A 138 9.49 4.01 24.82
N ILE A 139 9.50 4.61 23.63
CA ILE A 139 9.29 6.06 23.48
C ILE A 139 7.81 6.35 23.43
N ASN A 140 7.11 5.70 22.50
CA ASN A 140 5.66 5.74 22.43
C ASN A 140 5.13 4.53 21.63
N LYS A 141 3.86 4.21 21.89
CA LYS A 141 3.07 3.28 21.08
C LYS A 141 1.87 4.05 20.52
N LYS A 142 1.79 4.16 19.19
CA LYS A 142 0.58 4.62 18.51
C LYS A 142 -0.30 3.42 18.26
N LEU A 143 -1.42 3.35 18.98
CA LEU A 143 -2.42 2.32 18.75
C LEU A 143 -2.98 2.44 17.32
N PRO A 144 -3.27 1.30 16.67
CA PRO A 144 -3.98 1.30 15.41
C PRO A 144 -5.35 1.94 15.61
N SER A 145 -5.61 3.06 14.94
CA SER A 145 -6.92 3.70 14.89
C SER A 145 -7.30 3.91 13.43
N PRO A 146 -8.53 3.55 13.03
CA PRO A 146 -8.98 3.77 11.66
C PRO A 146 -8.90 5.25 11.30
N ALA A 147 -8.47 5.52 10.07
CA ALA A 147 -8.47 6.87 9.53
C ALA A 147 -9.91 7.42 9.50
N PRO A 148 -10.17 8.65 9.96
CA PRO A 148 -11.50 9.24 9.93
C PRO A 148 -12.09 9.21 8.52
N LEU A 149 -13.39 8.88 8.40
CA LEU A 149 -14.07 8.81 7.11
C LEU A 149 -13.88 10.09 6.27
N VAL A 150 -13.83 11.26 6.92
CA VAL A 150 -13.61 12.55 6.24
C VAL A 150 -12.31 12.57 5.44
N ASP A 151 -11.24 11.98 5.97
CA ASP A 151 -9.90 12.03 5.37
C ASP A 151 -9.78 11.07 4.18
N ILE A 152 -10.52 9.95 4.21
CA ILE A 152 -10.47 8.90 3.18
C ILE A 152 -11.69 8.88 2.26
N LYS A 153 -12.67 9.77 2.47
CA LYS A 153 -13.93 9.81 1.73
C LYS A 153 -13.71 9.93 0.24
N GLU A 154 -12.80 10.80 -0.19
CA GLU A 154 -12.51 11.03 -1.61
C GLU A 154 -11.89 9.78 -2.26
N GLU A 155 -11.02 9.09 -1.54
CA GLU A 155 -10.40 7.85 -1.99
C GLU A 155 -11.45 6.74 -2.17
N ILE A 156 -12.30 6.53 -1.16
CA ILE A 156 -13.40 5.56 -1.23
C ILE A 156 -14.35 5.91 -2.38
N THR A 157 -14.71 7.19 -2.53
CA THR A 157 -15.61 7.64 -3.59
C THR A 157 -15.03 7.33 -4.97
N LYS A 158 -13.74 7.63 -5.17
CA LYS A 158 -13.05 7.35 -6.44
C LYS A 158 -12.99 5.87 -6.72
N LYS A 159 -12.70 5.04 -5.72
CA LYS A 159 -12.67 3.58 -5.84
C LYS A 159 -14.04 3.02 -6.22
N LEU A 160 -15.07 3.35 -5.45
CA LEU A 160 -16.45 2.91 -5.70
C LEU A 160 -16.95 3.34 -7.08
N HIS A 161 -16.62 4.56 -7.50
CA HIS A 161 -16.97 5.06 -8.82
C HIS A 161 -16.27 4.25 -9.93
N GLN A 162 -14.98 3.96 -9.77
CA GLN A 162 -14.22 3.14 -10.73
C GLN A 162 -14.76 1.71 -10.82
N ASP A 163 -15.09 1.10 -9.68
CA ASP A 163 -15.63 -0.25 -9.61
C ASP A 163 -17.00 -0.33 -10.29
N LYS A 164 -17.90 0.62 -10.00
CA LYS A 164 -19.20 0.75 -10.68
C LYS A 164 -19.04 0.95 -12.17
N LEU A 165 -18.17 1.88 -12.60
CA LEU A 165 -17.92 2.15 -14.01
C LEU A 165 -17.41 0.90 -14.73
N SER A 166 -16.50 0.15 -14.11
CA SER A 166 -15.97 -1.12 -14.63
C SER A 166 -17.08 -2.17 -14.78
N GLN A 167 -17.97 -2.28 -13.79
CA GLN A 167 -19.11 -3.19 -13.82
C GLN A 167 -20.09 -2.81 -14.95
N GLN A 168 -20.45 -1.54 -15.07
CA GLN A 168 -21.35 -1.05 -16.13
C GLN A 168 -20.74 -1.28 -17.52
N ARG A 169 -19.46 -0.98 -17.69
CA ARG A 169 -18.73 -1.24 -18.94
C ARG A 169 -18.75 -2.72 -19.31
N SER A 170 -18.46 -3.60 -18.35
CA SER A 170 -18.44 -5.04 -18.57
C SER A 170 -19.82 -5.57 -18.97
N SER A 171 -20.87 -5.12 -18.29
CA SER A 171 -22.27 -5.44 -18.61
C SER A 171 -22.65 -4.98 -20.03
N TYR A 172 -22.28 -3.75 -20.38
CA TYR A 172 -22.53 -3.19 -21.70
C TYR A 172 -21.81 -3.96 -22.82
N ILE A 173 -20.53 -4.29 -22.64
CA ILE A 173 -19.75 -5.09 -23.60
C ILE A 173 -20.37 -6.49 -23.77
N ASN A 174 -20.81 -7.12 -22.69
CA ASN A 174 -21.48 -8.43 -22.77
C ASN A 174 -22.77 -8.33 -23.60
N THR A 175 -23.58 -7.30 -23.38
CA THR A 175 -24.79 -7.05 -24.16
C THR A 175 -24.47 -6.84 -25.65
N LEU A 176 -23.42 -6.09 -25.97
CA LEU A 176 -22.98 -5.89 -27.36
C LEU A 176 -22.49 -7.20 -27.99
N ARG A 177 -21.77 -8.02 -27.23
CA ARG A 177 -21.26 -9.32 -27.69
C ARG A 177 -22.41 -10.26 -28.07
N GLU A 178 -23.44 -10.35 -27.23
CA GLU A 178 -24.64 -11.17 -27.50
C GLU A 178 -25.39 -10.74 -28.76
N LYS A 179 -25.43 -9.42 -29.03
CA LYS A 179 -26.09 -8.86 -30.21
C LYS A 179 -25.25 -8.92 -31.48
N SER A 180 -23.97 -9.28 -31.37
CA SER A 180 -23.02 -9.23 -32.48
C SER A 180 -22.69 -10.61 -33.02
N LYS A 181 -22.66 -10.75 -34.35
CA LYS A 181 -22.11 -11.96 -35.00
C LYS A 181 -20.59 -11.87 -35.05
N ILE A 182 -19.93 -12.41 -34.04
CA ILE A 182 -18.46 -12.45 -33.96
C ILE A 182 -17.99 -13.79 -34.50
N LYS A 183 -17.09 -13.77 -35.48
CA LYS A 183 -16.39 -14.96 -35.98
C LYS A 183 -14.91 -14.83 -35.66
N ILE A 184 -14.37 -15.82 -34.95
CA ILE A 184 -12.96 -15.88 -34.61
C ILE A 184 -12.29 -16.81 -35.64
N ASN A 185 -11.19 -16.34 -36.24
CA ASN A 185 -10.33 -17.21 -37.04
C ASN A 185 -9.41 -17.98 -36.08
N GLU A 186 -9.86 -19.16 -35.65
CA GLU A 186 -9.15 -19.99 -34.67
C GLU A 186 -7.73 -20.36 -35.10
N ALA A 187 -7.51 -20.64 -36.38
CA ALA A 187 -6.17 -20.99 -36.88
C ALA A 187 -5.17 -19.83 -36.72
N LEU A 188 -5.59 -18.62 -37.09
CA LEU A 188 -4.79 -17.41 -36.92
C LEU A 188 -4.61 -17.06 -35.43
N TRP A 189 -5.67 -17.22 -34.63
CA TRP A 189 -5.60 -16.97 -33.20
C TRP A 189 -4.58 -17.89 -32.50
N LEU A 190 -4.60 -19.18 -32.82
CA LEU A 190 -3.65 -20.15 -32.26
C LEU A 190 -2.22 -19.87 -32.70
N SER A 191 -1.99 -19.46 -33.96
CA SER A 191 -0.65 -19.11 -34.44
C SER A 191 -0.09 -17.88 -33.73
N LEU A 192 -0.90 -16.81 -33.60
CA LEU A 192 -0.51 -15.60 -32.88
C LEU A 192 -0.27 -15.90 -31.39
N ARG A 193 -1.14 -16.70 -30.77
CA ARG A 193 -0.96 -17.10 -29.37
C ARG A 193 0.36 -17.84 -29.17
N LYS A 194 0.74 -18.73 -30.08
CA LYS A 194 2.02 -19.46 -30.00
C LYS A 194 3.21 -18.52 -30.16
N GLU A 195 3.13 -17.55 -31.08
CA GLU A 195 4.18 -16.56 -31.31
C GLU A 195 4.38 -15.59 -30.13
N PHE A 196 3.29 -15.16 -29.47
CA PHE A 196 3.36 -14.19 -28.38
C PHE A 196 3.46 -14.80 -26.97
N ILE A 197 3.05 -16.06 -26.77
CA ILE A 197 3.06 -16.74 -25.45
C ILE A 197 4.09 -17.89 -25.40
N GLY A 198 4.44 -18.47 -26.55
CA GLY A 198 5.40 -19.56 -26.66
C GLY A 198 6.84 -19.06 -26.76
N ASP A 199 7.35 -18.47 -25.68
CA ASP A 199 8.80 -18.39 -25.38
C ASP A 199 9.13 -18.03 -23.92
N SER A 200 8.14 -17.68 -23.08
CA SER A 200 8.40 -17.29 -21.67
C SER A 200 8.58 -18.45 -20.67
N ARG A 201 8.80 -19.68 -21.13
CA ARG A 201 8.95 -20.87 -20.25
C ARG A 201 10.18 -21.74 -20.50
N GLU A 202 11.06 -21.40 -21.44
CA GLU A 202 12.28 -22.21 -21.69
C GLU A 202 13.60 -21.59 -21.20
N SER A 203 13.57 -20.44 -20.50
CA SER A 203 14.79 -19.80 -19.97
C SER A 203 14.90 -19.82 -18.43
N ASN A 204 14.41 -20.87 -17.77
CA ASN A 204 14.69 -21.14 -16.36
C ASN A 204 14.88 -22.65 -16.12
N VAL A 205 15.74 -23.28 -16.91
CA VAL A 205 16.47 -24.49 -16.53
C VAL A 205 17.88 -24.37 -17.12
N ASN A 206 18.81 -23.86 -16.31
CA ASN A 206 20.22 -24.24 -16.30
C ASN A 206 20.84 -23.73 -14.98
#